data_AF-A0A0F4ISL9-F1
#
_entry.id   AF-A0A0F4ISL9-F1
#
_cell.length_a   1.000
_cell.length_b   1.000
_cell.length_c   1.000
_cell.angle_alpha   90.00
_cell.angle_beta   90.00
_cell.angle_gamma   90.00
#
_symmetry.space_group_name_H-M   'P 1'
#
loop_
_entity.id
_entity.type
_entity.pdbx_description
1 polymer ?
#
loop_
_entity_poly.entity_id
_entity_poly.type
_entity_poly.pdbx_seq_one_letter_code
_entity_poly.pdbx_strand_id
1 'polypeptide(L)'
;TITLLLDQLEAEIGKLATSSPLAAVRAVRRIETTAAEAGSWAARAVQADATPEQAAVALGLTEAAVRRELARLGRWSLYQA
;
A
#
# COMPACT_ATOMS: atom_id res chain seq x y z
N THR A 1 7.91 1.53 -16.21
CA THR A 1 7.03 0.62 -15.42
C THR A 1 6.59 1.35 -14.17
N ILE A 2 5.66 0.79 -13.38
CA ILE A 2 5.23 1.42 -12.12
C ILE A 2 6.39 1.64 -11.15
N THR A 3 7.37 0.74 -11.14
CA THR A 3 8.60 0.84 -10.32
C THR A 3 9.37 2.14 -10.59
N LEU A 4 9.61 2.48 -11.86
CA LEU A 4 10.32 3.72 -12.22
C LEU A 4 9.59 4.98 -11.73
N LEU A 5 8.26 4.97 -11.76
CA LEU A 5 7.45 6.09 -11.25
C LEU A 5 7.53 6.21 -9.74
N LEU A 6 7.61 5.09 -9.02
CA LEU A 6 7.79 5.06 -7.57
C LEU A 6 9.18 5.57 -7.18
N ASP A 7 10.24 5.14 -7.88
CA ASP A 7 11.61 5.62 -7.67
C ASP A 7 11.70 7.15 -7.88
N GLN A 8 11.08 7.65 -8.95
CA GLN A 8 11.03 9.08 -9.23
C GLN A 8 10.24 9.85 -8.17
N LEU A 9 9.13 9.30 -7.70
CA LEU A 9 8.30 9.91 -6.66
C LEU A 9 9.07 10.03 -5.34
N GLU A 10 9.81 9.00 -4.94
CA GLU A 10 10.66 9.01 -3.75
C GLU A 10 11.71 10.13 -3.83
N ALA A 11 12.40 10.25 -4.98
CA ALA A 11 13.39 11.28 -5.20
C ALA A 11 12.81 12.71 -5.09
N GLU A 12 11.63 12.95 -5.66
CA GLU A 12 10.96 14.25 -5.57
C GLU A 12 10.49 14.58 -4.15
N ILE A 13 10.00 13.59 -3.39
CA ILE A 13 9.66 13.78 -1.97
C ILE A 13 10.92 14.11 -1.17
N GLY A 14 12.05 13.48 -1.48
CA GLY A 14 13.35 13.81 -0.87
C GLY A 14 13.75 15.28 -1.11
N LYS A 15 13.62 15.76 -2.35
CA LYS A 15 13.88 17.19 -2.69
C LYS A 15 12.92 18.13 -1.96
N LEU A 16 11.63 17.76 -1.84
CA LEU A 16 10.66 18.50 -1.05
C LEU A 16 11.03 18.50 0.42
N ALA A 17 11.50 17.40 0.99
CA ALA A 17 11.88 17.34 2.39
C ALA A 17 13.00 18.32 2.73
N THR A 18 13.95 18.52 1.81
CA THR A 18 15.02 19.52 1.97
C THR A 18 14.54 20.96 1.82
N SER A 19 13.65 21.24 0.87
CA SER A 19 13.22 22.61 0.52
C SER A 19 11.97 23.09 1.29
N SER A 20 11.07 22.18 1.63
CA SER A 20 9.82 22.42 2.36
C SER A 20 9.32 21.13 3.03
N PRO A 21 9.72 20.85 4.28
CA PRO A 21 9.31 19.64 5.00
C PRO A 21 7.80 19.44 5.08
N LEU A 22 7.03 20.52 5.24
CA LEU A 22 5.57 20.44 5.30
C LEU A 22 4.95 20.03 3.95
N ALA A 23 5.54 20.46 2.83
CA ALA A 23 5.10 20.04 1.51
C ALA A 23 5.38 18.54 1.28
N ALA A 24 6.52 18.04 1.76
CA ALA A 24 6.83 16.61 1.70
C ALA A 24 5.83 15.77 2.51
N VAL A 25 5.53 16.15 3.75
CA VAL A 25 4.51 15.47 4.57
C VAL A 25 3.14 15.49 3.89
N ARG A 26 2.75 16.63 3.28
CA ARG A 26 1.50 16.73 2.52
C ARG A 26 1.48 15.79 1.31
N ALA A 27 2.60 15.65 0.59
CA ALA A 27 2.72 14.73 -0.54
C ALA A 27 2.57 13.27 -0.09
N VAL A 28 3.25 12.86 0.98
CA VAL A 28 3.13 11.52 1.57
C VAL A 28 1.68 11.23 1.97
N ARG A 29 1.02 12.15 2.67
CA ARG A 29 -0.39 11.96 3.06
C ARG A 29 -1.32 11.75 1.87
N ARG A 30 -1.07 12.46 0.75
CA ARG A 30 -1.84 12.28 -0.48
C ARG A 30 -1.63 10.89 -1.08
N ILE A 31 -0.38 10.41 -1.09
CA ILE A 31 -0.02 9.07 -1.59
C ILE A 31 -0.73 8.00 -0.75
N GLU A 32 -0.67 8.09 0.58
CA GLU A 32 -1.35 7.14 1.48
C GLU A 32 -2.85 7.08 1.20
N THR A 33 -3.48 8.25 0.99
CA THR A 33 -4.92 8.34 0.69
C THR A 33 -5.24 7.66 -0.64
N THR A 34 -4.50 8.00 -1.70
CA THR A 34 -4.70 7.41 -3.03
C THR A 34 -4.43 5.91 -3.03
N ALA A 35 -3.36 5.45 -2.38
CA ALA A 35 -3.04 4.03 -2.26
C ALA A 35 -4.11 3.28 -1.47
N ALA A 36 -4.67 3.88 -0.42
CA ALA A 36 -5.75 3.26 0.35
C ALA A 36 -7.08 3.18 -0.43
N GLU A 37 -7.38 4.17 -1.28
CA GLU A 37 -8.56 4.14 -2.15
C GLU A 37 -8.42 3.08 -3.25
N ALA A 38 -7.32 3.14 -4.01
CA ALA A 38 -7.04 2.20 -5.10
C ALA A 38 -6.83 0.76 -4.59
N GLY A 39 -6.10 0.61 -3.48
CA GLY A 39 -5.77 -0.68 -2.89
C GLY A 39 -6.96 -1.39 -2.25
N SER A 40 -8.02 -0.67 -1.86
CA SER A 40 -9.17 -1.30 -1.20
C SER A 40 -9.90 -2.31 -2.09
N TRP A 41 -10.06 -2.01 -3.38
CA TRP A 41 -10.67 -2.91 -4.35
C TRP A 41 -9.76 -4.09 -4.68
N ALA A 42 -8.47 -3.83 -4.87
CA ALA A 42 -7.48 -4.88 -5.14
C ALA A 42 -7.37 -5.86 -3.97
N ALA A 43 -7.36 -5.37 -2.72
CA ALA A 43 -7.33 -6.20 -1.54
C ALA A 43 -8.55 -7.14 -1.47
N ARG A 44 -9.76 -6.61 -1.76
CA ARG A 44 -10.99 -7.44 -1.80
C ARG A 44 -10.94 -8.51 -2.87
N ALA A 45 -10.39 -8.20 -4.04
CA ALA A 45 -10.19 -9.20 -5.10
C ALA A 45 -9.21 -10.29 -4.66
N VAL A 46 -8.08 -9.91 -4.05
CA VAL A 46 -7.11 -10.89 -3.51
C VAL A 46 -7.74 -11.79 -2.45
N GLN A 47 -8.62 -11.26 -1.58
CA GLN A 47 -9.35 -12.07 -0.61
C GLN A 47 -10.26 -13.11 -1.28
N ALA A 48 -10.89 -12.78 -2.41
CA ALA A 48 -11.78 -13.67 -3.13
C ALA A 48 -11.03 -14.71 -3.98
N ASP A 49 -9.91 -14.31 -4.58
CA ASP A 49 -9.29 -15.03 -5.70
C ASP A 49 -7.94 -15.70 -5.34
N ALA A 50 -7.35 -15.38 -4.19
CA ALA A 50 -6.05 -15.91 -3.79
C ALA A 50 -6.07 -16.54 -2.39
N THR A 51 -5.31 -17.62 -2.24
CA THR A 51 -5.02 -18.20 -0.92
C THR A 51 -4.08 -17.29 -0.12
N PRO A 52 -4.13 -17.35 1.24
CA PRO A 52 -3.19 -16.62 2.08
C PRO A 52 -1.73 -16.87 1.72
N GLU A 53 -1.37 -18.09 1.33
CA GLU A 53 -0.03 -18.50 0.92
C GLU A 53 0.40 -17.80 -0.39
N GLN A 54 -0.48 -17.76 -1.40
CA GLN A 54 -0.20 -17.07 -2.66
C GLN A 54 -0.01 -15.56 -2.45
N ALA A 55 -0.86 -14.95 -1.64
CA ALA A 55 -0.75 -13.54 -1.29
C ALA A 55 0.55 -13.27 -0.52
N ALA A 56 0.90 -14.13 0.44
CA ALA A 56 2.12 -14.02 1.24
C ALA A 56 3.38 -14.05 0.35
N VAL A 57 3.45 -14.99 -0.59
CA VAL A 57 4.55 -15.08 -1.57
C VAL A 57 4.62 -13.82 -2.45
N ALA A 58 3.48 -13.37 -2.98
CA ALA A 58 3.43 -12.20 -3.87
C ALA A 58 3.85 -10.90 -3.18
N LEU A 59 3.56 -10.76 -1.89
CA LEU A 59 3.86 -9.57 -1.09
C LEU A 59 5.19 -9.67 -0.32
N GLY A 60 5.85 -10.84 -0.33
CA GLY A 60 7.07 -11.07 0.45
C GLY A 60 6.83 -11.03 1.97
N LEU A 61 5.63 -11.42 2.41
CA LEU A 61 5.18 -11.36 3.81
C LEU A 61 4.92 -12.78 4.35
N THR A 62 4.77 -12.90 5.66
CA THR A 62 4.17 -14.11 6.27
C THR A 62 2.65 -14.10 6.07
N GLU A 63 1.98 -15.25 6.08
CA GLU A 63 0.51 -15.31 5.98
C GLU A 63 -0.21 -14.49 7.06
N ALA A 64 0.32 -14.47 8.29
CA ALA A 64 -0.26 -13.67 9.36
C ALA A 64 -0.09 -12.16 9.08
N ALA A 65 1.03 -11.75 8.50
CA ALA A 65 1.25 -10.37 8.09
C ALA A 65 0.40 -9.99 6.87
N VAL A 66 0.22 -10.90 5.91
CA VAL A 66 -0.61 -10.65 4.73
C VAL A 66 -2.08 -10.50 5.08
N ARG A 67 -2.60 -11.30 6.01
CA ARG A 67 -3.98 -11.16 6.51
C ARG A 67 -4.21 -9.79 7.16
N ARG A 68 -3.25 -9.32 7.97
CA ARG A 68 -3.28 -7.96 8.55
C ARG A 68 -3.25 -6.87 7.49
N GLU A 69 -2.38 -7.03 6.50
CA GLU A 69 -2.19 -6.03 5.45
C GLU A 69 -3.40 -5.94 4.51
N LEU A 70 -3.96 -7.08 4.10
CA LEU A 70 -5.18 -7.12 3.27
C LEU A 70 -6.39 -6.55 4.01
N ALA A 71 -6.57 -6.87 5.30
CA ALA A 71 -7.64 -6.27 6.10
C ALA A 71 -7.49 -4.75 6.24
N ARG A 72 -6.25 -4.26 6.45
CA ARG A 72 -5.93 -2.84 6.52
C ARG A 72 -6.24 -2.13 5.20
N LEU A 73 -5.79 -2.67 4.08
CA LEU A 73 -5.99 -2.10 2.74
C LEU A 73 -7.46 -2.17 2.31
N GLY A 74 -8.11 -3.31 2.54
CA GLY A 74 -9.50 -3.59 2.19
C GLY A 74 -10.55 -2.97 3.11
N ARG A 75 -10.10 -2.38 4.21
CA ARG A 75 -10.93 -1.72 5.25
C ARG A 75 -12.01 -2.66 5.81
N TRP A 76 -11.67 -3.92 6.05
CA TRP A 76 -12.56 -4.89 6.69
C TRP A 76 -12.02 -5.39 8.03
N SER A 77 -12.90 -5.96 8.84
CA SER A 77 -12.53 -6.52 10.14
C SER A 77 -11.78 -7.84 9.96
N LEU A 78 -10.68 -8.04 10.70
CA LEU A 78 -9.87 -9.27 10.66
C LEU A 78 -10.65 -10.55 11.00
N TYR A 79 -11.84 -10.41 11.59
CA TYR A 79 -12.74 -11.52 11.91
C TYR A 79 -13.67 -11.92 10.75
N GLN A 80 -13.56 -11.25 9.60
CA GLN A 80 -14.32 -11.55 8.37
C GLN A 80 -13.46 -12.21 7.27
N ALA A 81 -12.19 -12.51 7.56
CA ALA A 81 -11.22 -13.05 6.61
C ALA A 81 -10.83 -14.50 6.93
#